data_AF-A0A7J3CB57-F1
#
_entry.id   AF-A0A7J3CB57-F1
#
_cell.length_a   1.000
_cell.length_b   1.000
_cell.length_c   1.000
_cell.angle_alpha   90.00
_cell.angle_beta   90.00
_cell.angle_gamma   90.00
#
_symmetry.space_group_name_H-M   'P 1'
#
loop_
_entity.id
_entity.type
_entity.pdbx_description
1 polymer ?
#
loop_
_entity_poly.entity_id
_entity_poly.type
_entity_poly.pdbx_seq_one_letter_code
_entity_poly.pdbx_strand_id
1 'polypeptide(L)'
;MKSSLSFAEIMSLVKYLGRYEGGFIEKNYYGEEGFSFKLRKSGIDSTYLHFVDNRFLFLSSENKIEGKKNFLPLENISISRIKQVGTDRILTIEGPRTLIIELMGGGNIFVLQEGVLLYVRKQVKRKGIILRPGEKYDFPDYIDLRSAQFDFISEISSSTSDPIRTLAVRLGLSKYADEINCSLGGTFKSNSDVLNNIDVLKKEINN
;
A
#
# COMPACT_ATOMS: atom_id res chain seq x y z
N MET A 1 1.09 -19.78 7.73
CA MET A 1 1.56 -18.62 6.93
C MET A 1 0.90 -17.36 7.46
N LYS A 2 1.66 -16.35 7.90
CA LYS A 2 1.08 -15.08 8.38
C LYS A 2 0.69 -14.24 7.15
N SER A 3 -0.60 -14.25 6.80
CA SER A 3 -1.16 -13.68 5.56
C SER A 3 -1.28 -12.15 5.62
N SER A 4 -0.18 -11.40 5.53
CA SER A 4 -0.31 -9.96 5.21
C SER A 4 -0.72 -9.79 3.75
N LEU A 5 -1.47 -8.74 3.43
CA LEU A 5 -1.70 -8.36 2.03
C LEU A 5 -0.37 -8.10 1.32
N SER A 6 -0.37 -8.38 0.03
CA SER A 6 0.67 -8.14 -0.96
C SER A 6 0.46 -6.81 -1.67
N PHE A 7 1.45 -6.36 -2.44
CA PHE A 7 1.31 -5.15 -3.26
C PHE A 7 0.17 -5.27 -4.29
N ALA A 8 -0.06 -6.44 -4.88
CA ALA A 8 -1.10 -6.66 -5.89
C ALA A 8 -2.51 -6.57 -5.28
N GLU A 9 -2.69 -7.07 -4.06
CA GLU A 9 -3.95 -6.92 -3.32
C GLU A 9 -4.19 -5.45 -2.93
N ILE A 10 -3.15 -4.71 -2.52
CA ILE A 10 -3.26 -3.25 -2.30
C ILE A 10 -3.60 -2.51 -3.60
N MET A 11 -2.97 -2.89 -4.72
CA MET A 11 -3.25 -2.32 -6.03
C MET A 11 -4.72 -2.50 -6.43
N SER A 12 -5.25 -3.71 -6.22
CA SER A 12 -6.65 -4.04 -6.48
C SER A 12 -7.62 -3.22 -5.61
N LEU A 13 -7.31 -3.08 -4.32
CA LEU A 13 -8.06 -2.22 -3.40
C LEU A 13 -8.05 -0.76 -3.86
N VAL A 14 -6.88 -0.21 -4.19
CA VAL A 14 -6.74 1.17 -4.67
C VAL A 14 -7.53 1.39 -5.96
N LYS A 15 -7.45 0.46 -6.93
CA LYS A 15 -8.22 0.52 -8.18
C LYS A 15 -9.72 0.54 -7.92
N TYR A 16 -10.21 -0.30 -7.01
CA TYR A 16 -11.62 -0.27 -6.61
C TYR A 16 -11.98 1.06 -5.95
N LEU A 17 -11.17 1.51 -4.99
CA LEU A 17 -11.40 2.71 -4.19
C LEU A 17 -11.33 4.00 -5.01
N GLY A 18 -10.64 4.03 -6.13
CA GLY A 18 -10.56 5.19 -7.03
C GLY A 18 -11.92 5.78 -7.43
N ARG A 19 -12.99 4.99 -7.41
CA ARG A 19 -14.37 5.47 -7.62
C ARG A 19 -14.80 6.55 -6.62
N TYR A 20 -14.22 6.58 -5.42
CA TYR A 20 -14.50 7.55 -4.35
C TYR A 20 -13.66 8.84 -4.45
N GLU A 21 -12.76 8.97 -5.42
CA GLU A 21 -12.09 10.25 -5.71
C GLU A 21 -13.14 11.34 -6.06
N GLY A 22 -12.97 12.55 -5.53
CA GLY A 22 -13.97 13.62 -5.54
C GLY A 22 -15.09 13.45 -4.50
N GLY A 23 -15.08 12.37 -3.73
CA GLY A 23 -15.91 12.14 -2.55
C GLY A 23 -15.27 12.66 -1.28
N PHE A 24 -15.59 12.02 -0.16
CA PHE A 24 -15.08 12.38 1.17
C PHE A 24 -14.95 11.18 2.09
N ILE A 25 -14.05 11.30 3.08
CA ILE A 25 -14.04 10.44 4.26
C ILE A 25 -15.15 10.96 5.17
N GLU A 26 -16.32 10.33 5.17
CA GLU A 26 -17.48 10.78 5.95
C GLU A 26 -17.19 10.65 7.44
N LYS A 27 -16.70 9.49 7.87
CA LYS A 27 -16.46 9.14 9.27
C LYS A 27 -15.22 8.28 9.39
N ASN A 28 -14.60 8.33 10.54
CA ASN A 28 -13.60 7.35 10.93
C ASN A 28 -13.90 6.76 12.31
N TYR A 29 -13.43 5.55 12.57
CA TYR A 29 -13.64 4.83 13.82
C TYR A 29 -12.30 4.27 14.29
N TYR A 30 -12.08 4.28 15.60
CA TYR A 30 -10.91 3.69 16.22
C TYR A 30 -11.32 2.88 17.45
N GLY A 31 -10.97 1.59 17.43
CA GLY A 31 -11.30 0.60 18.44
C GLY A 31 -10.11 -0.29 18.78
N GLU A 32 -10.34 -1.34 19.58
CA GLU A 32 -9.31 -2.30 19.94
C GLU A 32 -8.76 -3.05 18.71
N GLU A 33 -9.64 -3.42 17.79
CA GLU A 33 -9.30 -4.19 16.58
C GLU A 33 -8.56 -3.36 15.52
N GLY A 34 -8.74 -2.03 15.53
CA GLY A 34 -8.05 -1.15 14.59
C GLY A 34 -8.86 0.08 14.19
N PHE A 35 -8.83 0.40 12.90
CA PHE A 35 -9.43 1.61 12.34
C PHE A 35 -10.42 1.30 11.22
N SER A 36 -11.45 2.12 11.09
CA SER A 36 -12.37 2.09 9.95
C SER A 36 -12.57 3.47 9.36
N PHE A 37 -12.68 3.56 8.05
CA PHE A 37 -12.88 4.80 7.30
C PHE A 37 -14.07 4.65 6.36
N LYS A 38 -15.14 5.39 6.61
CA LYS A 38 -16.31 5.42 5.73
C LYS A 38 -16.05 6.38 4.57
N LEU A 39 -15.98 5.84 3.36
CA LEU A 39 -15.82 6.61 2.14
C LEU A 39 -17.18 6.80 1.47
N ARG A 40 -17.47 8.02 1.06
CA ARG A 40 -18.75 8.38 0.43
C ARG A 40 -18.52 9.29 -0.77
N LYS A 41 -19.32 9.08 -1.81
CA LYS A 41 -19.41 9.97 -2.97
C LYS A 41 -20.84 9.94 -3.49
N SER A 42 -21.34 11.07 -3.96
CA SER A 42 -22.69 11.14 -4.53
C SER A 42 -22.83 10.20 -5.74
N GLY A 43 -23.95 9.49 -5.83
CA GLY A 43 -24.25 8.57 -6.94
C GLY A 43 -23.68 7.15 -6.81
N ILE A 44 -22.94 6.83 -5.75
CA ILE A 44 -22.51 5.46 -5.44
C ILE A 44 -22.74 5.13 -3.95
N ASP A 45 -22.92 3.86 -3.63
CA ASP A 45 -23.02 3.40 -2.25
C ASP A 45 -21.74 3.71 -1.48
N SER A 46 -21.86 3.99 -0.18
CA SER A 46 -20.68 4.15 0.68
C SER A 46 -20.03 2.81 0.99
N THR A 47 -18.72 2.81 1.20
CA THR A 47 -17.97 1.65 1.70
C THR A 47 -17.16 2.02 2.93
N TYR A 48 -16.79 1.02 3.72
CA TYR A 48 -15.85 1.14 4.82
C TYR A 48 -14.54 0.47 4.43
N LEU A 49 -13.43 1.19 4.57
CA LEU A 49 -12.08 0.65 4.53
C LEU A 49 -11.63 0.38 5.97
N HIS A 50 -11.34 -0.88 6.30
CA HIS A 50 -10.90 -1.27 7.63
C HIS A 50 -9.44 -1.61 7.65
N PHE A 51 -8.69 -1.10 8.63
CA PHE A 51 -7.32 -1.49 8.93
C PHE A 51 -7.28 -2.22 10.27
N VAL A 52 -7.12 -3.54 10.25
CA VAL A 52 -7.24 -4.43 11.42
C VAL A 52 -5.93 -5.09 11.77
N ASP A 53 -5.65 -5.26 13.07
CA ASP A 53 -4.46 -5.91 13.63
C ASP A 53 -3.12 -5.34 13.13
N ASN A 54 -3.17 -4.11 12.63
CA ASN A 54 -2.09 -3.43 11.89
C ASN A 54 -1.56 -4.23 10.69
N ARG A 55 -2.37 -5.08 10.07
CA ARG A 55 -1.92 -6.05 9.05
C ARG A 55 -2.87 -6.24 7.88
N PHE A 56 -4.15 -6.02 8.09
CA PHE A 56 -5.18 -6.33 7.10
C PHE A 56 -5.92 -5.08 6.67
N LEU A 57 -6.16 -4.98 5.36
CA LEU A 57 -7.12 -4.05 4.78
C LEU A 57 -8.25 -4.83 4.12
N PHE A 58 -9.49 -4.44 4.38
CA PHE A 58 -10.63 -4.99 3.66
C PHE A 58 -11.76 -3.96 3.56
N LEU A 59 -12.68 -4.23 2.65
CA LEU A 59 -13.86 -3.40 2.41
C LEU A 59 -15.12 -4.09 2.92
N SER A 60 -16.07 -3.30 3.41
CA SER A 60 -17.43 -3.77 3.69
C SER A 60 -18.46 -2.66 3.51
N SER A 61 -19.74 -3.03 3.45
CA SER A 61 -20.88 -2.10 3.43
C SER A 61 -21.16 -1.46 4.79
N GLU A 62 -20.69 -2.09 5.88
CA GLU A 62 -20.94 -1.66 7.26
C GLU A 62 -19.65 -1.43 8.03
N ASN A 63 -19.72 -0.63 9.10
CA ASN A 63 -18.63 -0.54 10.06
C ASN A 63 -18.44 -1.86 10.79
N LYS A 64 -17.20 -2.32 10.96
CA LYS A 64 -16.83 -3.51 11.73
C LYS A 64 -15.96 -3.18 12.95
N ILE A 65 -15.60 -1.91 13.14
CA ILE A 65 -14.77 -1.45 14.26
C ILE A 65 -15.65 -0.74 15.29
N GLU A 66 -15.87 -1.38 16.43
CA GLU A 66 -16.49 -0.75 17.58
C GLU A 66 -15.50 0.17 18.30
N GLY A 67 -15.88 1.42 18.56
CA GLY A 67 -15.00 2.35 19.26
C GLY A 67 -15.31 3.81 19.02
N LYS A 68 -14.30 4.66 19.25
CA LYS A 68 -14.42 6.11 19.15
C LYS A 68 -14.66 6.52 17.70
N LYS A 69 -15.80 7.15 17.47
CA LYS A 69 -16.14 7.79 16.19
C LYS A 69 -15.41 9.12 16.06
N ASN A 70 -14.98 9.44 14.83
CA ASN A 70 -14.26 10.64 14.43
C ASN A 70 -13.01 10.91 15.29
N PHE A 71 -12.31 9.82 15.66
CA PHE A 71 -11.10 9.86 16.46
C PHE A 71 -9.95 10.62 15.77
N LEU A 72 -9.82 10.42 14.46
CA LEU A 72 -8.85 11.12 13.62
C LEU A 72 -9.48 12.40 13.04
N PRO A 73 -8.68 13.44 12.75
CA PRO A 73 -9.16 14.69 12.16
C PRO A 73 -9.45 14.53 10.66
N LEU A 74 -10.21 13.50 10.26
CA LEU A 74 -10.53 13.12 8.89
C LEU A 74 -12.03 13.15 8.58
N GLU A 75 -12.88 13.55 9.52
CA GLU A 75 -14.33 13.66 9.28
C GLU A 75 -14.64 14.73 8.22
N ASN A 76 -15.47 14.35 7.24
CA ASN A 76 -15.90 15.15 6.10
C ASN A 76 -14.76 15.78 5.28
N ILE A 77 -13.58 15.16 5.28
CA ILE A 77 -12.45 15.60 4.44
C ILE A 77 -12.63 15.10 3.02
N SER A 78 -12.46 15.99 2.04
CA SER A 78 -12.53 15.65 0.63
C SER A 78 -11.37 14.75 0.20
N ILE A 79 -11.65 13.85 -0.75
CA ILE A 79 -10.68 12.92 -1.32
C ILE A 79 -10.27 13.44 -2.69
N SER A 80 -9.03 13.88 -2.83
CA SER A 80 -8.48 14.30 -4.13
C SER A 80 -7.93 13.10 -4.92
N ARG A 81 -7.28 12.15 -4.25
CA ARG A 81 -6.65 11.00 -4.90
C ARG A 81 -6.58 9.80 -3.96
N ILE A 82 -6.74 8.60 -4.48
CA ILE A 82 -6.42 7.36 -3.78
C ILE A 82 -5.36 6.62 -4.58
N LYS A 83 -4.21 6.34 -3.96
CA LYS A 83 -3.11 5.67 -4.65
C LYS A 83 -2.34 4.73 -3.73
N GLN A 84 -1.58 3.84 -4.38
CA GLN A 84 -0.52 3.07 -3.76
C GLN A 84 0.80 3.79 -4.02
N VAL A 85 1.71 3.78 -3.05
CA VAL A 85 3.06 4.32 -3.23
C VAL A 85 3.94 3.26 -3.88
N GLY A 86 4.41 3.56 -5.10
CA GLY A 86 5.13 2.61 -5.94
C GLY A 86 4.37 1.30 -6.12
N THR A 87 5.08 0.19 -5.93
CA THR A 87 4.57 -1.17 -5.81
C THR A 87 4.77 -1.70 -4.39
N ASP A 88 4.77 -0.81 -3.40
CA ASP A 88 4.90 -1.17 -1.99
C ASP A 88 3.55 -1.20 -1.28
N ARG A 89 3.53 -1.75 -0.07
CA ARG A 89 2.28 -1.92 0.71
C ARG A 89 1.95 -0.69 1.53
N ILE A 90 1.76 0.42 0.82
CA ILE A 90 1.43 1.73 1.37
C ILE A 90 0.26 2.30 0.57
N LEU A 91 -0.88 2.51 1.24
CA LEU A 91 -2.07 3.15 0.67
C LEU A 91 -2.13 4.59 1.16
N THR A 92 -2.42 5.52 0.25
CA THR A 92 -2.66 6.93 0.57
C THR A 92 -4.03 7.38 0.08
N ILE A 93 -4.79 8.05 0.94
CA ILE A 93 -5.98 8.82 0.57
C ILE A 93 -5.62 10.30 0.76
N GLU A 94 -5.40 10.98 -0.35
CA GLU A 94 -4.95 12.37 -0.40
C GLU A 94 -6.14 13.34 -0.39
N GLY A 95 -5.91 14.52 0.16
CA GLY A 95 -6.87 15.60 0.30
C GLY A 95 -6.25 16.74 1.11
N PRO A 96 -7.05 17.68 1.65
CA PRO A 96 -6.57 18.69 2.61
C PRO A 96 -5.86 18.07 3.82
N ARG A 97 -6.28 16.86 4.20
CA ARG A 97 -5.55 15.99 5.11
C ARG A 97 -5.34 14.64 4.43
N THR A 98 -4.13 14.13 4.49
CA THR A 98 -3.75 12.88 3.85
C THR A 98 -3.71 11.76 4.87
N LEU A 99 -4.48 10.70 4.63
CA LEU A 99 -4.40 9.45 5.38
C LEU A 99 -3.37 8.55 4.70
N ILE A 100 -2.40 8.05 5.46
CA ILE A 100 -1.42 7.06 5.00
C ILE A 100 -1.57 5.81 5.85
N ILE A 101 -1.72 4.66 5.19
CA ILE A 101 -1.73 3.34 5.82
C ILE A 101 -0.54 2.55 5.29
N GLU A 102 0.42 2.29 6.15
CA GLU A 102 1.55 1.40 5.86
C GLU A 102 1.22 0.01 6.41
N LEU A 103 1.38 -1.05 5.62
CA LEU A 103 1.28 -2.44 6.09
C LEU A 103 2.65 -3.10 6.33
N MET A 104 3.72 -2.40 6.00
CA MET A 104 5.10 -2.81 6.26
C MET A 104 5.44 -2.67 7.76
N GLY A 105 6.45 -3.38 8.24
CA GLY A 105 7.03 -3.15 9.58
C GLY A 105 6.06 -3.31 10.76
N GLY A 106 5.02 -4.15 10.64
CA GLY A 106 4.00 -4.32 11.67
C GLY A 106 2.86 -3.28 11.64
N GLY A 107 2.81 -2.51 10.55
CA GLY A 107 1.74 -1.62 10.14
C GLY A 107 1.55 -0.37 10.98
N ASN A 108 1.17 0.72 10.32
CA ASN A 108 1.00 2.02 10.93
C ASN A 108 -0.01 2.89 10.18
N ILE A 109 -0.54 3.88 10.88
CA ILE A 109 -1.40 4.92 10.31
C ILE A 109 -0.79 6.28 10.61
N PHE A 110 -0.77 7.13 9.59
CA PHE A 110 -0.40 8.52 9.69
C PHE A 110 -1.51 9.39 9.14
N VAL A 111 -1.70 10.56 9.75
CA VAL A 111 -2.53 11.64 9.18
C VAL A 111 -1.64 12.85 9.02
N LEU A 112 -1.59 13.39 7.81
CA LEU A 112 -0.78 14.55 7.46
C LEU A 112 -1.67 15.75 7.14
N GLN A 113 -1.16 16.93 7.41
CA GLN A 113 -1.64 18.18 6.83
C GLN A 113 -0.41 18.93 6.29
N GLU A 114 -0.43 19.28 5.01
CA GLU A 114 0.71 19.96 4.35
C GLU A 114 2.06 19.23 4.52
N GLY A 115 2.04 17.89 4.51
CA GLY A 115 3.22 17.04 4.69
C GLY A 115 3.71 16.91 6.15
N VAL A 116 3.07 17.60 7.09
CA VAL A 116 3.38 17.55 8.53
C VAL A 116 2.44 16.57 9.24
N LEU A 117 3.00 15.77 10.14
CA LEU A 117 2.25 14.79 10.93
C LEU A 117 1.28 15.49 11.89
N LEU A 118 -0.02 15.21 11.74
CA LEU A 118 -1.04 15.50 12.77
C LEU A 118 -1.22 14.33 13.72
N TYR A 119 -1.12 13.11 13.19
CA TYR A 119 -1.31 11.89 13.96
C TYR A 119 -0.38 10.79 13.47
N VAL A 120 0.11 10.00 14.42
CA VAL A 120 0.79 8.73 14.17
C VAL A 120 0.28 7.70 15.17
N ARG A 121 -0.04 6.50 14.70
CA ARG A 121 -0.53 5.42 15.57
C ARG A 121 0.59 4.85 16.43
N LYS A 122 1.74 4.51 15.83
CA LYS A 122 2.94 4.04 16.53
C LYS A 122 4.12 4.92 16.16
N GLN A 123 4.79 5.51 17.14
CA GLN A 123 6.03 6.25 16.88
C GLN A 123 7.08 5.30 16.30
N VAL A 124 7.69 5.69 15.19
CA VAL A 124 8.72 4.92 14.51
C VAL A 124 9.91 5.82 14.21
N LYS A 125 11.11 5.27 14.32
CA LYS A 125 12.33 5.97 13.91
C LYS A 125 12.60 5.68 12.43
N ARG A 126 12.67 6.73 11.61
CA ARG A 126 12.93 6.64 10.16
C ARG A 126 14.04 7.63 9.80
N LYS A 127 15.09 7.14 9.14
CA LYS A 127 16.24 7.96 8.70
C LYS A 127 16.79 8.88 9.81
N GLY A 128 16.85 8.36 11.04
CA GLY A 128 17.35 9.10 12.21
C GLY A 128 16.30 9.96 12.94
N ILE A 129 15.13 10.21 12.34
CA ILE A 129 14.06 11.06 12.89
C ILE A 129 12.97 10.18 13.52
N ILE A 130 12.43 10.60 14.67
CA ILE A 130 11.27 9.94 15.29
C ILE A 130 10.01 10.58 14.70
N LEU A 131 9.19 9.80 14.00
CA LEU A 131 7.92 10.27 13.46
C LEU A 131 6.91 10.45 14.60
N ARG A 132 6.58 11.70 14.89
CA ARG A 132 5.60 12.16 15.88
C ARG A 132 4.86 13.39 15.35
N PRO A 133 3.73 13.80 15.96
CA PRO A 133 3.01 14.98 15.52
C PRO A 133 3.93 16.22 15.49
N GLY A 134 3.80 17.04 14.45
CA GLY A 134 4.64 18.22 14.18
C GLY A 134 5.86 17.96 13.29
N GLU A 135 6.28 16.70 13.11
CA GLU A 135 7.41 16.37 12.23
C GLU A 135 6.96 16.20 10.77
N LYS A 136 7.86 16.45 9.82
CA LYS A 136 7.62 16.12 8.40
C LYS A 136 7.60 14.61 8.21
N TYR A 137 6.66 14.14 7.39
CA TYR A 137 6.61 12.75 6.98
C TYR A 137 7.31 12.58 5.64
N ASP A 138 8.26 11.66 5.60
CA ASP A 138 8.84 11.13 4.37
C ASP A 138 8.48 9.66 4.25
N PHE A 139 8.10 9.23 3.04
CA PHE A 139 7.88 7.82 2.75
C PHE A 139 9.16 7.00 3.06
N PRO A 140 9.02 5.73 3.48
CA PRO A 140 10.17 4.83 3.47
C PRO A 140 10.68 4.70 2.04
N ASP A 141 11.92 4.21 1.88
CA ASP A 141 12.41 3.85 0.56
C ASP A 141 11.48 2.76 -0.01
N TYR A 142 11.01 2.98 -1.25
CA TYR A 142 10.00 2.14 -1.87
C TYR A 142 10.43 1.68 -3.25
N ILE A 143 9.91 0.52 -3.65
CA ILE A 143 10.06 -0.01 -5.01
C ILE A 143 8.88 0.50 -5.84
N ASP A 144 9.13 0.93 -7.08
CA ASP A 144 8.08 1.21 -8.06
C ASP A 144 8.37 0.53 -9.39
N LEU A 145 7.92 -0.72 -9.53
CA LEU A 145 8.12 -1.50 -10.77
C LEU A 145 7.42 -0.90 -12.00
N ARG A 146 6.51 0.06 -11.81
CA ARG A 146 5.75 0.71 -12.88
C ARG A 146 6.40 2.02 -13.32
N SER A 147 7.38 2.50 -12.57
CA SER A 147 8.18 3.66 -12.95
C SER A 147 9.02 3.33 -14.18
N ALA A 148 9.01 4.25 -15.16
CA ALA A 148 9.91 4.16 -16.32
C ALA A 148 11.40 4.26 -15.92
N GLN A 149 11.70 4.73 -14.71
CA GLN A 149 13.05 4.83 -14.16
C GLN A 149 13.50 3.56 -13.43
N PHE A 150 12.63 2.58 -13.23
CA PHE A 150 12.99 1.35 -12.53
C PHE A 150 13.86 0.45 -13.42
N ASP A 151 15.10 0.20 -12.98
CA ASP A 151 16.07 -0.61 -13.71
C ASP A 151 15.98 -2.09 -13.32
N PHE A 152 15.04 -2.79 -13.97
CA PHE A 152 14.89 -4.24 -13.87
C PHE A 152 16.19 -5.01 -14.15
N ILE A 153 17.00 -4.55 -15.12
CA ILE A 153 18.20 -5.28 -15.52
C ILE A 153 19.23 -5.22 -14.39
N SER A 154 19.47 -4.03 -13.84
CA SER A 154 20.36 -3.85 -12.70
C SER A 154 19.91 -4.67 -11.47
N GLU A 155 18.64 -4.59 -11.09
CA GLU A 155 18.12 -5.31 -9.92
C GLU A 155 18.21 -6.83 -10.05
N ILE A 156 17.94 -7.38 -11.25
CA ILE A 156 18.01 -8.82 -11.50
C ILE A 156 19.46 -9.29 -11.64
N SER A 157 20.29 -8.60 -12.42
CA SER A 157 21.67 -9.01 -12.70
C SER A 157 22.60 -8.88 -11.48
N SER A 158 22.34 -7.92 -10.59
CA SER A 158 23.09 -7.75 -9.35
C SER A 158 22.72 -8.75 -8.24
N SER A 159 21.68 -9.55 -8.44
CA SER A 159 21.27 -10.57 -7.49
C SER A 159 22.06 -11.86 -7.67
N THR A 160 22.61 -12.36 -6.56
CA THR A 160 23.25 -13.68 -6.49
C THR A 160 22.31 -14.78 -5.99
N SER A 161 21.06 -14.42 -5.68
CA SER A 161 20.03 -15.37 -5.27
C SER A 161 19.41 -16.09 -6.47
N ASP A 162 18.72 -17.19 -6.21
CA ASP A 162 17.91 -17.89 -7.23
C ASP A 162 16.83 -16.96 -7.82
N PRO A 163 16.28 -17.29 -9.00
CA PRO A 163 15.33 -16.43 -9.70
C PRO A 163 14.09 -16.07 -8.88
N ILE A 164 13.51 -17.04 -8.15
CA ILE A 164 12.30 -16.80 -7.35
C ILE A 164 12.61 -15.84 -6.22
N ARG A 165 13.70 -16.07 -5.49
CA ARG A 165 14.12 -15.17 -4.41
C ARG A 165 14.51 -13.79 -4.93
N THR A 166 15.11 -13.70 -6.10
CA THR A 166 15.42 -12.43 -6.78
C THR A 166 14.14 -11.66 -7.07
N LEU A 167 13.15 -12.28 -7.73
CA LEU A 167 11.83 -11.67 -7.99
C LEU A 167 11.12 -11.27 -6.68
N ALA A 168 11.14 -12.14 -5.67
CA ALA A 168 10.44 -11.90 -4.42
C ALA A 168 11.02 -10.73 -3.61
N VAL A 169 12.35 -10.61 -3.55
CA VAL A 169 13.05 -9.66 -2.69
C VAL A 169 13.45 -8.39 -3.44
N ARG A 170 14.10 -8.50 -4.60
CA ARG A 170 14.60 -7.33 -5.36
C ARG A 170 13.47 -6.56 -6.02
N LEU A 171 12.47 -7.27 -6.54
CA LEU A 171 11.31 -6.64 -7.17
C LEU A 171 10.11 -6.50 -6.21
N GLY A 172 10.21 -7.01 -4.97
CA GLY A 172 9.12 -6.90 -3.99
C GLY A 172 7.88 -7.74 -4.33
N LEU A 173 8.00 -8.73 -5.23
CA LEU A 173 6.87 -9.53 -5.70
C LEU A 173 6.34 -10.54 -4.65
N SER A 174 7.12 -10.79 -3.58
CA SER A 174 6.73 -11.66 -2.46
C SER A 174 6.17 -13.01 -2.94
N LYS A 175 4.98 -13.41 -2.48
CA LYS A 175 4.30 -14.67 -2.86
C LYS A 175 3.99 -14.80 -4.35
N TYR A 176 3.96 -13.70 -5.10
CA TYR A 176 3.67 -13.72 -6.54
C TYR A 176 4.91 -14.05 -7.39
N ALA A 177 6.10 -14.16 -6.80
CA ALA A 177 7.31 -14.51 -7.54
C ALA A 177 7.18 -15.87 -8.24
N ASP A 178 6.63 -16.87 -7.54
CA ASP A 178 6.38 -18.20 -8.10
C ASP A 178 5.29 -18.18 -9.18
N GLU A 179 4.19 -17.45 -8.94
CA GLU A 179 3.11 -17.30 -9.93
C GLU A 179 3.61 -16.65 -11.21
N ILE A 180 4.41 -15.58 -11.09
CA ILE A 180 5.03 -14.89 -12.22
C ILE A 180 5.99 -15.85 -12.96
N ASN A 181 6.84 -16.59 -12.25
CA ASN A 181 7.71 -17.59 -12.89
C ASN A 181 6.91 -18.66 -13.66
N CYS A 182 5.81 -19.15 -13.09
CA CYS A 182 4.92 -20.09 -13.76
C CYS A 182 4.26 -19.48 -15.02
N SER A 183 3.75 -18.25 -14.93
CA SER A 183 3.17 -17.52 -16.07
C SER A 183 4.18 -17.31 -17.21
N LEU A 184 5.47 -17.23 -16.88
CA LEU A 184 6.57 -17.04 -17.83
C LEU A 184 7.06 -18.35 -18.47
N GLY A 185 6.32 -19.47 -18.33
CA GLY A 185 6.71 -20.77 -18.89
C GLY A 185 7.59 -21.62 -17.97
N GLY A 186 7.76 -21.19 -16.72
CA GLY A 186 7.96 -22.08 -15.58
C GLY A 186 9.25 -22.89 -15.55
N THR A 187 10.41 -22.33 -15.90
CA THR A 187 11.72 -22.97 -15.59
C THR A 187 12.88 -21.96 -15.54
N PHE A 188 12.73 -20.81 -14.87
CA PHE A 188 13.91 -19.98 -14.62
C PHE A 188 14.89 -20.71 -13.72
N LYS A 189 16.03 -21.10 -14.28
CA LYS A 189 17.14 -21.74 -13.55
C LYS A 189 18.16 -20.71 -13.11
N SER A 190 18.18 -19.55 -13.77
CA SER A 190 19.11 -18.46 -13.54
C SER A 190 18.45 -17.09 -13.74
N ASN A 191 19.08 -16.04 -13.20
CA ASN A 191 18.63 -14.66 -13.42
C ASN A 191 18.72 -14.25 -14.89
N SER A 192 19.61 -14.89 -15.68
CA SER A 192 19.66 -14.72 -17.14
C SER A 192 18.36 -15.16 -17.82
N ASP A 193 17.72 -16.22 -17.33
CA ASP A 193 16.44 -16.69 -17.89
C ASP A 193 15.32 -15.67 -17.63
N VAL A 194 15.33 -15.01 -16.46
CA VAL A 194 14.42 -13.91 -16.13
C VAL A 194 14.64 -12.74 -17.08
N LEU A 195 15.91 -12.36 -17.31
CA LEU A 195 16.28 -11.24 -18.19
C LEU A 195 15.86 -11.49 -19.64
N ASN A 196 16.00 -12.72 -20.13
CA ASN A 196 15.54 -13.11 -21.48
C ASN A 196 14.02 -12.97 -21.65
N ASN A 197 13.26 -12.93 -20.55
CA ASN A 197 11.80 -12.82 -20.54
C ASN A 197 11.32 -11.51 -19.90
N ILE A 198 12.18 -10.49 -19.82
CA ILE A 198 11.93 -9.23 -19.10
C ILE A 198 10.70 -8.47 -19.62
N ASP A 199 10.42 -8.52 -20.92
CA ASP A 199 9.27 -7.81 -21.49
C ASP A 199 7.94 -8.45 -21.09
N VAL A 200 7.92 -9.78 -20.95
CA VAL A 200 6.75 -10.51 -20.46
C VAL A 200 6.56 -10.23 -18.97
N LEU A 201 7.65 -10.23 -18.18
CA LEU A 201 7.61 -9.85 -16.77
C LEU A 201 7.02 -8.45 -16.57
N LYS A 202 7.47 -7.45 -17.36
CA LYS A 202 6.95 -6.09 -17.33
C LYS A 202 5.47 -6.04 -17.69
N LYS A 203 5.02 -6.85 -18.65
CA LYS A 203 3.60 -6.94 -19.03
C LYS A 203 2.74 -7.47 -17.89
N GLU A 204 3.17 -8.54 -17.23
CA GLU A 204 2.46 -9.14 -16.08
C GLU A 204 2.34 -8.17 -14.89
N ILE A 205 3.36 -7.37 -14.62
CA ILE A 205 3.34 -6.37 -13.53
C ILE A 205 2.32 -5.23 -13.80
N ASN A 206 2.05 -4.93 -15.08
CA ASN A 206 1.20 -3.81 -15.48
C ASN A 206 -0.27 -4.17 -15.71
N ASN A 207 -0.62 -5.46 -15.71
CA ASN A 207 -2.00 -5.95 -15.86
C ASN A 207 -2.74 -5.95 -14.51
#